data_AF-A0AB37WEL8-F1
#
_entry.id   AF-A0AB37WEL8-F1
#
_cell.length_a   1.000
_cell.length_b   1.000
_cell.length_c   1.000
_cell.angle_alpha   90.00
_cell.angle_beta   90.00
_cell.angle_gamma   90.00
#
_symmetry.space_group_name_H-M   'P 1'
#
loop_
_entity.id
_entity.type
_entity.pdbx_description
1 polymer ?
#
loop_
_entity_poly.entity_id
_entity_poly.type
_entity_poly.pdbx_seq_one_letter_code
_entity_poly.pdbx_strand_id
1 'polypeptide(L)'
;MRPQALLACGTVALAQQVYIPAEGPASRPQCSANGSYATVLPSPQYTFSEFSFTQTETVRTAKSAPAPTTTTTYAPPYASLSSFVPNLTTTQWGNWDAKVTPSATDLASPYGNASWTALWTTVPWPSNFTSYTDNAIYSSTVEPTPVPSSELILPPPEPLVPQQCYTFPKDFMLGVAASAVQIEGAIAEEGRTPVHNDVASLSTPGRSPNWIANEHYYLYKQDIERIAAMGVKYYRFSIPWTRILPFVLPGTPVNEQGLSHYDDLINFVLEKGMLPAIVLYHNDSPLQFYSNISNIFITPGTGGIGYLDSCFQCSYKNVSFEDAFVNYGKIVMTHFADRVPIWWSFNEPLLGARNGKSIDAVIKSHARLYHFYHDDIGGTGKMSLTFNDNFGVPRNPEDPADVDAANHFNSFQLATFANPIFLGTDYPESFTSSIADYVPLSDEDLAYINGTADFFSIQPYTATVVSPPPNDTIADCAANITHSLRPYCVTQSTLTTTGWNIGYRSQSYVYLTPSYLRTYLNYLWNTWRTPVAITEFGFPVFAEAQKEQVDQEFDSPRSWYYQTYLNEGLKAIWEDGVNFIGAFAWSWADNWEFGDYDQQFGIQTVNRTTQVRRYKKSFFDFVDFIESRRQHAE
;
A
#
# COMPACT_ATOMS: atom_id res chain seq x y z
N MET A 1 15.60 23.05 54.73
CA MET A 1 16.09 22.05 53.75
C MET A 1 14.90 21.23 53.28
N ARG A 2 14.78 21.08 51.95
CA ARG A 2 13.88 20.18 51.19
C ARG A 2 14.06 18.69 51.57
N PRO A 3 13.19 17.72 51.19
CA PRO A 3 12.48 17.59 49.90
C PRO A 3 10.95 17.35 50.00
N GLN A 4 10.11 17.87 49.09
CA GLN A 4 9.82 17.42 47.70
C GLN A 4 9.31 15.97 47.63
N ALA A 5 7.97 15.81 47.63
CA ALA A 5 7.29 14.60 47.19
C ALA A 5 6.90 14.79 45.72
N LEU A 6 7.41 13.91 44.85
CA LEU A 6 7.05 13.81 43.45
C LEU A 6 5.63 13.25 43.29
N LEU A 7 4.84 13.87 42.41
CA LEU A 7 3.72 13.22 41.74
C LEU A 7 4.26 12.16 40.77
N ALA A 8 3.76 10.94 40.88
CA ALA A 8 3.82 9.95 39.81
C ALA A 8 2.42 9.83 39.20
N CYS A 9 2.21 10.46 38.04
CA CYS A 9 1.09 10.14 37.16
C CYS A 9 1.48 8.90 36.35
N GLY A 10 1.07 7.72 36.83
CA GLY A 10 1.08 6.50 36.02
C GLY A 10 -0.17 6.48 35.14
N THR A 11 -0.02 6.71 33.84
CA THR A 11 -1.04 6.36 32.85
C THR A 11 -0.99 4.85 32.64
N VAL A 12 -1.85 4.12 33.33
CA VAL A 12 -2.14 2.71 33.02
C VAL A 12 -3.18 2.70 31.90
N ALA A 13 -2.75 2.42 30.68
CA ALA A 13 -3.68 2.07 29.61
C ALA A 13 -4.27 0.69 29.94
N LEU A 14 -5.46 0.65 30.54
CA LEU A 14 -6.25 -0.56 30.68
C LEU A 14 -6.87 -0.88 29.31
N ALA A 15 -6.10 -1.51 28.42
CA ALA A 15 -6.66 -2.23 27.28
C ALA A 15 -7.26 -3.54 27.80
N GLN A 16 -8.43 -3.46 28.42
CA GLN A 16 -9.13 -4.64 28.93
C GLN A 16 -9.98 -5.23 27.80
N GLN A 17 -9.38 -6.10 26.97
CA GLN A 17 -10.19 -7.05 26.20
C GLN A 17 -10.69 -8.12 27.18
N VAL A 18 -12.00 -8.19 27.39
CA VAL A 18 -12.62 -9.22 28.21
C VAL A 18 -12.51 -10.55 27.47
N TYR A 19 -11.54 -11.39 27.85
CA TYR A 19 -11.58 -12.80 27.48
C TYR A 19 -12.65 -13.45 28.37
N ILE A 20 -13.76 -13.89 27.78
CA ILE A 20 -14.73 -14.74 28.46
C ILE A 20 -14.26 -16.18 28.24
N PRO A 21 -13.84 -16.92 29.29
CA PRO A 21 -13.62 -18.36 29.16
C PRO A 21 -14.96 -19.00 28.74
N ALA A 22 -15.00 -19.63 27.57
CA ALA A 22 -16.21 -20.29 27.10
C ALA A 22 -16.41 -21.61 27.84
N GLU A 23 -17.10 -21.58 28.99
CA GLU A 23 -17.79 -22.77 29.50
C GLU A 23 -19.09 -22.97 28.70
N GLY A 24 -18.97 -23.64 27.55
CA GLY A 24 -20.10 -24.02 26.70
C GLY A 24 -20.27 -23.16 25.44
N PRO A 25 -21.28 -23.49 24.59
CA PRO A 25 -21.53 -22.77 23.35
C PRO A 25 -21.85 -21.30 23.63
N ALA A 26 -21.24 -20.40 22.87
CA ALA A 26 -21.55 -18.97 22.95
C ALA A 26 -23.06 -18.76 22.74
N SER A 27 -23.71 -18.07 23.68
CA SER A 27 -25.06 -17.56 23.48
C SER A 27 -25.05 -16.69 22.23
N ARG A 28 -25.85 -17.02 21.21
CA ARG A 28 -25.95 -16.22 19.98
C ARG A 28 -26.47 -14.83 20.39
N PRO A 29 -25.72 -13.73 20.26
CA PRO A 29 -26.14 -12.40 20.74
C PRO A 29 -27.44 -11.91 20.06
N GLN A 30 -27.60 -12.25 18.78
CA GLN A 30 -28.82 -12.07 17.98
C GLN A 30 -29.99 -12.97 18.43
N CYS A 31 -29.73 -13.94 19.30
CA CYS A 31 -30.70 -14.76 20.00
C CYS A 31 -30.59 -14.51 21.51
N SER A 32 -30.46 -13.25 21.93
CA SER A 32 -30.72 -12.92 23.32
C SER A 32 -32.16 -13.36 23.63
N ALA A 33 -32.32 -14.17 24.68
CA ALA A 33 -33.63 -14.42 25.28
C ALA A 33 -34.15 -13.16 25.99
N ASN A 34 -34.00 -11.97 25.36
CA ASN A 34 -34.86 -10.85 25.69
C ASN A 34 -36.25 -11.31 25.31
N GLY A 35 -37.12 -11.41 26.32
CA GLY A 35 -38.48 -11.92 26.23
C GLY A 35 -39.39 -11.24 25.20
N SER A 36 -38.88 -10.28 24.40
CA SER A 36 -39.58 -9.70 23.26
C SER A 36 -39.50 -10.55 21.98
N TYR A 37 -38.49 -11.40 21.79
CA TYR A 37 -38.46 -12.39 20.70
C TYR A 37 -38.85 -13.80 21.18
N ALA A 38 -38.56 -14.14 22.44
CA ALA A 38 -38.93 -15.43 23.02
C ALA A 38 -40.45 -15.61 23.24
N THR A 39 -41.24 -14.53 23.17
CA THR A 39 -42.72 -14.58 23.20
C THR A 39 -43.37 -14.50 21.82
N VAL A 40 -42.60 -14.34 20.72
CA VAL A 40 -43.15 -14.18 19.36
C VAL A 40 -42.65 -15.24 18.37
N LEU A 41 -41.83 -16.20 18.76
CA LEU A 41 -41.64 -17.38 17.93
C LEU A 41 -42.62 -18.46 18.36
N PRO A 42 -43.74 -18.68 17.63
CA PRO A 42 -44.49 -19.91 17.80
C PRO A 42 -43.52 -21.07 17.60
N SER A 43 -43.75 -22.20 18.29
CA SER A 43 -43.15 -23.49 17.92
C SER A 43 -43.12 -23.59 16.38
N PRO A 44 -42.03 -24.09 15.77
CA PRO A 44 -41.88 -24.10 14.31
C PRO A 44 -43.17 -24.59 13.68
N GLN A 45 -43.84 -23.69 12.93
CA GLN A 45 -45.07 -24.04 12.26
C GLN A 45 -44.71 -24.78 10.99
N TYR A 46 -44.99 -26.07 10.97
CA TYR A 46 -44.82 -26.91 9.80
C TYR A 46 -46.06 -26.80 8.92
N THR A 47 -45.92 -26.18 7.76
CA THR A 47 -46.97 -26.09 6.75
C THR A 47 -46.56 -26.88 5.51
N PHE A 48 -47.52 -27.59 4.91
CA PHE A 48 -47.34 -28.14 3.57
C PHE A 48 -47.65 -27.05 2.55
N SER A 49 -46.71 -26.79 1.65
CA SER A 49 -46.91 -25.95 0.47
C SER A 49 -46.67 -26.78 -0.78
N GLU A 50 -47.31 -26.42 -1.89
CA GLU A 50 -46.91 -26.97 -3.18
C GLU A 50 -45.46 -26.57 -3.48
N PHE A 51 -44.70 -27.51 -4.02
CA PHE A 51 -43.33 -27.26 -4.42
C PHE A 51 -43.32 -26.39 -5.68
N SER A 52 -42.58 -25.28 -5.63
CA SER A 52 -42.27 -24.46 -6.78
C SER A 52 -40.77 -24.23 -6.86
N PHE A 53 -40.20 -24.29 -8.05
CA PHE A 53 -38.89 -23.71 -8.30
C PHE A 53 -39.00 -22.18 -8.23
N THR A 54 -38.13 -21.55 -7.44
CA THR A 54 -37.99 -20.09 -7.43
C THR A 54 -36.81 -19.74 -8.32
N GLN A 55 -36.98 -18.76 -9.23
CA GLN A 55 -35.86 -18.16 -9.94
C GLN A 55 -34.96 -17.47 -8.91
N THR A 56 -33.79 -18.04 -8.62
CA THR A 56 -32.84 -17.50 -7.65
C THR A 56 -31.91 -16.44 -8.23
N GLU A 57 -31.85 -16.33 -9.56
CA GLU A 57 -30.96 -15.41 -10.26
C GLU A 57 -31.73 -14.18 -10.75
N THR A 58 -31.28 -13.00 -10.34
CA THR A 58 -31.72 -11.72 -10.91
C THR A 58 -30.51 -11.07 -11.60
N VAL A 59 -30.64 -10.73 -12.88
CA VAL A 59 -29.58 -10.00 -13.60
C VAL A 59 -29.55 -8.57 -13.06
N ARG A 60 -28.52 -8.27 -12.27
CA ARG A 60 -28.15 -6.90 -11.86
C ARG A 60 -26.83 -6.55 -12.54
N THR A 61 -26.66 -5.29 -12.91
CA THR A 61 -25.46 -4.82 -13.58
C THR A 61 -24.84 -3.66 -12.82
N ALA A 62 -23.52 -3.69 -12.62
CA ALA A 62 -22.77 -2.57 -12.05
C ALA A 62 -22.88 -1.33 -12.96
N LYS A 63 -22.84 -0.14 -12.37
CA LYS A 63 -22.89 1.14 -13.10
C LYS A 63 -21.71 2.00 -12.67
N SER A 64 -21.00 2.56 -13.65
CA SER A 64 -19.95 3.55 -13.42
C SER A 64 -20.51 4.77 -12.67
N ALA A 65 -19.65 5.41 -11.88
CA ALA A 65 -19.95 6.73 -11.34
C ALA A 65 -20.11 7.73 -12.50
N PRO A 66 -21.07 8.69 -12.42
CA PRO A 66 -21.18 9.72 -13.42
C PRO A 66 -19.94 10.61 -13.39
N ALA A 67 -19.51 11.08 -14.57
CA ALA A 67 -18.45 12.08 -14.65
C ALA A 67 -18.86 13.33 -13.85
N PRO A 68 -17.95 13.90 -13.03
CA PRO A 68 -18.23 15.09 -12.24
C PRO A 68 -18.54 16.27 -13.16
N THR A 69 -19.50 17.08 -12.75
CA THR A 69 -19.94 18.28 -13.50
C THR A 69 -19.10 19.52 -13.19
N THR A 70 -18.18 19.42 -12.22
CA THR A 70 -17.33 20.52 -11.76
C THR A 70 -15.90 20.02 -11.54
N THR A 71 -14.91 20.74 -12.09
CA THR A 71 -13.49 20.48 -11.83
C THR A 71 -13.09 21.15 -10.50
N THR A 72 -12.61 20.36 -9.55
CA THR A 72 -12.00 20.87 -8.31
C THR A 72 -10.49 20.95 -8.51
N THR A 73 -9.88 22.08 -8.14
CA THR A 73 -8.42 22.26 -8.17
C THR A 73 -7.85 22.18 -6.77
N TYR A 74 -6.68 21.55 -6.61
CA TYR A 74 -6.04 21.34 -5.31
C TYR A 74 -4.81 22.22 -5.07
N ALA A 75 -4.27 22.86 -6.12
CA ALA A 75 -3.20 23.86 -6.06
C ALA A 75 -3.32 24.79 -7.28
N PRO A 76 -2.56 25.90 -7.35
CA PRO A 76 -2.43 26.68 -8.58
C PRO A 76 -1.93 25.84 -9.77
N PRO A 77 -2.27 26.21 -11.01
CA PRO A 77 -1.83 25.47 -12.20
C PRO A 77 -0.31 25.53 -12.37
N TYR A 78 0.26 24.54 -13.06
CA TYR A 78 1.71 24.43 -13.32
C TYR A 78 2.34 25.74 -13.82
N ALA A 79 1.67 26.48 -14.72
CA ALA A 79 2.17 27.75 -15.24
C ALA A 79 2.50 28.77 -14.14
N SER A 80 1.74 28.76 -13.04
CA SER A 80 1.95 29.62 -11.87
C SER A 80 2.96 29.05 -10.87
N LEU A 81 3.22 27.74 -10.91
CA LEU A 81 4.13 27.05 -9.99
C LEU A 81 5.53 26.81 -10.59
N SER A 82 5.70 26.92 -11.91
CA SER A 82 6.94 26.57 -12.62
C SER A 82 8.21 27.26 -12.08
N SER A 83 8.09 28.41 -11.41
CA SER A 83 9.22 29.10 -10.77
C SER A 83 9.79 28.38 -9.53
N PHE A 84 9.04 27.47 -8.91
CA PHE A 84 9.47 26.69 -7.74
C PHE A 84 10.46 25.56 -8.08
N VAL A 85 10.58 25.24 -9.36
CA VAL A 85 11.54 24.29 -9.92
C VAL A 85 12.36 25.01 -11.00
N PRO A 86 13.17 26.02 -10.61
CA PRO A 86 13.88 26.86 -11.57
C PRO A 86 14.94 26.05 -12.33
N ASN A 87 15.16 26.44 -13.59
CA ASN A 87 16.17 25.81 -14.48
C ASN A 87 15.88 24.35 -14.85
N LEU A 88 14.60 23.96 -14.86
CA LEU A 88 14.19 22.70 -15.48
C LEU A 88 14.57 22.70 -16.95
N THR A 89 15.45 21.77 -17.32
CA THR A 89 15.71 21.42 -18.71
C THR A 89 15.00 20.12 -19.00
N THR A 90 14.28 20.06 -20.11
CA THR A 90 13.64 18.83 -20.57
C THR A 90 14.42 18.23 -21.72
N THR A 91 14.37 16.91 -21.83
CA THR A 91 14.88 16.17 -22.98
C THR A 91 14.01 14.93 -23.20
N GLN A 92 14.27 14.27 -24.32
CA GLN A 92 13.65 13.01 -24.70
C GLN A 92 14.76 11.98 -24.90
N TRP A 93 14.42 10.72 -24.68
CA TRP A 93 15.32 9.59 -24.88
C TRP A 93 14.62 8.52 -25.70
N GLY A 94 15.42 7.70 -26.35
CA GLY A 94 14.89 6.59 -27.13
C GLY A 94 14.43 5.42 -26.26
N ASN A 95 14.32 4.27 -26.92
CA ASN A 95 14.05 2.98 -26.32
C ASN A 95 15.33 2.15 -26.35
N TRP A 96 15.57 1.37 -25.30
CA TRP A 96 16.81 0.60 -25.16
C TRP A 96 16.61 -0.83 -25.62
N ASP A 97 17.51 -1.28 -26.50
CA ASP A 97 17.52 -2.60 -27.13
C ASP A 97 18.96 -3.14 -27.13
N ALA A 98 19.18 -4.30 -26.50
CA ALA A 98 20.49 -4.90 -26.33
C ALA A 98 21.16 -5.29 -27.67
N LYS A 99 20.38 -5.48 -28.73
CA LYS A 99 20.85 -5.90 -30.07
C LYS A 99 20.91 -4.76 -31.07
N VAL A 100 20.00 -3.80 -30.96
CA VAL A 100 19.76 -2.81 -32.03
C VAL A 100 20.20 -1.41 -31.64
N THR A 101 20.27 -1.07 -30.34
CA THR A 101 20.70 0.28 -29.93
C THR A 101 22.09 0.57 -30.48
N PRO A 102 22.22 1.47 -31.49
CA PRO A 102 23.52 1.80 -32.06
C PRO A 102 24.39 2.40 -30.96
N SER A 103 25.71 2.24 -31.06
CA SER A 103 26.62 2.96 -30.15
C SER A 103 26.30 4.44 -30.21
N ALA A 104 25.70 4.96 -29.14
CA ALA A 104 25.24 6.34 -29.07
C ALA A 104 26.42 7.27 -29.35
N THR A 105 26.21 8.22 -30.24
CA THR A 105 27.28 9.06 -30.80
C THR A 105 27.50 10.35 -30.01
N ASP A 106 26.64 10.64 -29.04
CA ASP A 106 26.64 11.85 -28.21
C ASP A 106 27.50 11.70 -26.94
N LEU A 107 28.67 11.07 -27.05
CA LEU A 107 29.60 10.78 -25.93
C LEU A 107 30.06 12.02 -25.14
N ALA A 108 29.92 13.22 -25.70
CA ALA A 108 30.24 14.48 -25.03
C ALA A 108 29.06 15.05 -24.21
N SER A 109 27.84 14.52 -24.39
CA SER A 109 26.65 14.95 -23.65
C SER A 109 26.55 14.17 -22.33
N PRO A 110 26.69 14.81 -21.16
CA PRO A 110 26.68 14.10 -19.88
C PRO A 110 25.35 13.39 -19.60
N TYR A 111 24.26 13.84 -20.21
CA TYR A 111 22.90 13.29 -20.05
C TYR A 111 22.31 12.81 -21.39
N GLY A 112 23.15 12.61 -22.40
CA GLY A 112 22.75 12.13 -23.72
C GLY A 112 22.31 10.67 -23.74
N ASN A 113 21.94 10.19 -24.92
CA ASN A 113 21.58 8.80 -25.18
C ASN A 113 22.71 7.84 -24.81
N ALA A 114 23.99 8.24 -24.95
CA ALA A 114 25.12 7.42 -24.53
C ALA A 114 25.15 7.17 -23.02
N SER A 115 25.05 8.23 -22.21
CA SER A 115 25.03 8.11 -20.76
C SER A 115 23.80 7.34 -20.27
N TRP A 116 22.65 7.56 -20.90
CA TRP A 116 21.42 6.85 -20.58
C TRP A 116 21.52 5.35 -20.93
N THR A 117 22.00 5.02 -22.13
CA THR A 117 22.25 3.65 -22.58
C THR A 117 23.23 2.93 -21.65
N ALA A 118 24.28 3.61 -21.19
CA ALA A 118 25.26 3.03 -20.28
C ALA A 118 24.65 2.53 -18.97
N LEU A 119 23.60 3.19 -18.44
CA LEU A 119 22.92 2.72 -17.23
C LEU A 119 22.29 1.33 -17.43
N TRP A 120 21.70 1.09 -18.60
CA TRP A 120 21.09 -0.20 -18.95
C TRP A 120 22.12 -1.33 -19.21
N THR A 121 23.34 -0.99 -19.61
CA THR A 121 24.42 -2.00 -19.80
C THR A 121 24.87 -2.66 -18.50
N THR A 122 24.56 -2.05 -17.34
CA THR A 122 24.90 -2.64 -16.04
C THR A 122 23.97 -3.79 -15.66
N VAL A 123 22.74 -3.81 -16.20
CA VAL A 123 21.73 -4.81 -15.87
C VAL A 123 22.13 -6.18 -16.45
N PRO A 124 22.03 -7.28 -15.67
CA PRO A 124 22.46 -8.62 -16.09
C PRO A 124 21.40 -9.29 -16.96
N TRP A 125 21.22 -8.77 -18.17
CA TRP A 125 20.24 -9.30 -19.12
C TRP A 125 20.53 -10.76 -19.51
N PRO A 126 19.50 -11.62 -19.57
CA PRO A 126 19.70 -12.98 -20.03
C PRO A 126 20.05 -12.98 -21.53
N SER A 127 20.81 -13.98 -21.99
CA SER A 127 21.36 -14.03 -23.35
C SER A 127 20.30 -14.12 -24.46
N ASN A 128 19.08 -14.52 -24.11
CA ASN A 128 17.93 -14.55 -25.01
C ASN A 128 17.08 -13.27 -24.95
N PHE A 129 17.38 -12.32 -24.04
CA PHE A 129 16.75 -11.01 -24.07
C PHE A 129 17.27 -10.22 -25.26
N THR A 130 16.34 -9.64 -26.00
CA THR A 130 16.62 -8.95 -27.25
C THR A 130 16.23 -7.49 -27.09
N SER A 131 14.94 -7.25 -26.88
CA SER A 131 14.34 -5.97 -26.59
C SER A 131 13.05 -6.17 -25.80
N TYR A 132 12.55 -5.09 -25.22
CA TYR A 132 11.21 -5.09 -24.67
C TYR A 132 10.16 -5.29 -25.78
N THR A 133 10.34 -4.66 -26.96
CA THR A 133 9.41 -4.75 -28.10
C THR A 133 9.26 -6.15 -28.71
N ASP A 134 10.25 -7.03 -28.54
CA ASP A 134 10.14 -8.43 -28.98
C ASP A 134 9.28 -9.28 -28.04
N ASN A 135 9.01 -8.79 -26.82
CA ASN A 135 8.31 -9.52 -25.77
C ASN A 135 6.99 -8.85 -25.36
N ALA A 136 6.80 -7.57 -25.66
CA ALA A 136 5.58 -6.81 -25.38
C ALA A 136 4.53 -6.97 -26.50
N ILE A 137 3.26 -6.91 -26.14
CA ILE A 137 2.15 -6.92 -27.09
C ILE A 137 1.96 -5.52 -27.70
N TYR A 138 2.14 -4.49 -26.88
CA TYR A 138 1.92 -3.10 -27.26
C TYR A 138 3.23 -2.29 -27.25
N SER A 139 3.32 -1.33 -28.16
CA SER A 139 4.45 -0.39 -28.29
C SER A 139 4.02 1.08 -28.30
N SER A 140 2.71 1.33 -28.14
CA SER A 140 2.10 2.65 -28.06
C SER A 140 0.80 2.56 -27.28
N THR A 141 0.36 3.68 -26.69
CA THR A 141 -0.88 3.76 -25.91
C THR A 141 -2.07 3.23 -26.71
N VAL A 142 -2.82 2.33 -26.10
CA VAL A 142 -4.00 1.70 -26.69
C VAL A 142 -5.22 2.58 -26.42
N GLU A 143 -5.95 2.90 -27.48
CA GLU A 143 -7.25 3.57 -27.34
C GLU A 143 -8.26 2.63 -26.68
N PRO A 144 -8.99 3.10 -25.64
CA PRO A 144 -9.86 2.25 -24.86
C PRO A 144 -11.12 1.85 -25.64
N THR A 145 -11.64 0.68 -25.32
CA THR A 145 -12.96 0.23 -25.76
C THR A 145 -13.95 0.23 -24.59
N PRO A 146 -15.25 0.53 -24.83
CA PRO A 146 -16.26 0.48 -23.79
C PRO A 146 -16.35 -0.91 -23.15
N VAL A 147 -16.45 -0.96 -21.82
CA VAL A 147 -16.66 -2.22 -21.08
C VAL A 147 -18.05 -2.78 -21.41
N PRO A 148 -18.15 -4.02 -21.94
CA PRO A 148 -19.44 -4.62 -22.25
C PRO A 148 -20.30 -4.81 -20.99
N SER A 149 -21.60 -4.50 -21.08
CA SER A 149 -22.54 -4.72 -19.95
C SER A 149 -22.64 -6.19 -19.53
N SER A 150 -22.30 -7.13 -20.41
CA SER A 150 -22.20 -8.56 -20.11
C SER A 150 -21.09 -8.90 -19.13
N GLU A 151 -20.04 -8.07 -19.04
CA GLU A 151 -18.96 -8.24 -18.06
C GLU A 151 -19.31 -7.65 -16.69
N LEU A 152 -20.34 -6.80 -16.62
CA LEU A 152 -20.75 -6.09 -15.41
C LEU A 152 -21.92 -6.77 -14.69
N ILE A 153 -22.25 -8.01 -15.07
CA ILE A 153 -23.30 -8.80 -14.42
C ILE A 153 -22.80 -9.24 -13.05
N LEU A 154 -23.57 -8.93 -12.00
CA LEU A 154 -23.22 -9.33 -10.64
C LEU A 154 -23.21 -10.86 -10.53
N PRO A 155 -22.19 -11.45 -9.88
CA PRO A 155 -22.14 -12.88 -9.63
C PRO A 155 -23.24 -13.30 -8.64
N PRO A 156 -23.62 -14.60 -8.63
CA PRO A 156 -24.52 -15.15 -7.62
C PRO A 156 -24.12 -14.73 -6.19
N PRO A 157 -25.09 -14.27 -5.36
CA PRO A 157 -24.80 -13.88 -3.98
C PRO A 157 -24.51 -15.11 -3.11
N GLU A 158 -23.62 -14.95 -2.14
CA GLU A 158 -23.40 -15.95 -1.10
C GLU A 158 -24.15 -15.53 0.18
N PRO A 159 -24.67 -16.47 0.99
CA PRO A 159 -25.51 -16.17 2.16
C PRO A 159 -24.75 -15.58 3.37
N LEU A 160 -23.51 -15.13 3.16
CA LEU A 160 -22.63 -14.55 4.18
C LEU A 160 -22.75 -13.02 4.15
N VAL A 161 -23.86 -12.48 4.67
CA VAL A 161 -24.09 -11.03 4.71
C VAL A 161 -24.05 -10.54 6.17
N PRO A 162 -23.24 -9.52 6.49
CA PRO A 162 -23.26 -8.91 7.82
C PRO A 162 -24.65 -8.36 8.15
N GLN A 163 -25.18 -8.72 9.32
CA GLN A 163 -26.55 -8.40 9.73
C GLN A 163 -26.72 -6.98 10.32
N GLN A 164 -25.63 -6.22 10.45
CA GLN A 164 -25.63 -4.91 11.12
C GLN A 164 -25.96 -3.77 10.13
N CYS A 165 -26.72 -2.77 10.59
CA CYS A 165 -27.15 -1.61 9.80
C CYS A 165 -26.23 -0.38 9.99
N TYR A 166 -24.91 -0.56 9.93
CA TYR A 166 -23.94 0.54 10.00
C TYR A 166 -23.68 1.17 8.64
N THR A 167 -23.25 2.44 8.63
CA THR A 167 -22.95 3.17 7.40
C THR A 167 -21.57 3.82 7.39
N PHE A 168 -20.90 3.88 6.24
CA PHE A 168 -19.69 4.66 6.03
C PHE A 168 -20.03 6.15 5.93
N PRO A 169 -19.13 7.05 6.38
CA PRO A 169 -19.24 8.48 6.15
C PRO A 169 -19.46 8.81 4.66
N LYS A 170 -20.22 9.87 4.39
CA LYS A 170 -20.53 10.31 3.02
C LYS A 170 -19.27 10.52 2.16
N ASP A 171 -18.22 11.00 2.77
CA ASP A 171 -16.93 11.36 2.17
C ASP A 171 -15.85 10.29 2.36
N PHE A 172 -16.22 9.09 2.84
CA PHE A 172 -15.30 7.97 3.00
C PHE A 172 -14.59 7.65 1.68
N MET A 173 -13.26 7.69 1.70
CA MET A 173 -12.43 7.52 0.51
C MET A 173 -12.40 6.05 0.11
N LEU A 174 -13.12 5.72 -0.97
CA LEU A 174 -13.11 4.38 -1.55
C LEU A 174 -12.32 4.40 -2.86
N GLY A 175 -11.31 3.54 -2.95
CA GLY A 175 -10.48 3.40 -4.13
C GLY A 175 -9.87 2.02 -4.32
N VAL A 176 -9.04 1.94 -5.35
CA VAL A 176 -8.16 0.80 -5.64
C VAL A 176 -6.72 1.31 -5.76
N ALA A 177 -5.76 0.44 -5.46
CA ALA A 177 -4.35 0.76 -5.45
C ALA A 177 -3.57 -0.02 -6.51
N ALA A 178 -2.45 0.57 -6.93
CA ALA A 178 -1.44 -0.03 -7.80
C ALA A 178 -0.07 0.62 -7.60
N SER A 179 0.97 -0.01 -8.10
CA SER A 179 2.33 0.55 -8.16
C SER A 179 2.94 0.39 -9.54
N ALA A 180 3.63 1.43 -10.01
CA ALA A 180 4.21 1.51 -11.35
C ALA A 180 5.08 0.29 -11.66
N VAL A 181 6.00 -0.06 -10.75
CA VAL A 181 6.93 -1.18 -10.95
C VAL A 181 6.24 -2.55 -11.04
N GLN A 182 5.02 -2.68 -10.54
CA GLN A 182 4.26 -3.92 -10.53
C GLN A 182 3.25 -4.05 -11.68
N ILE A 183 2.83 -2.94 -12.30
CA ILE A 183 1.81 -2.95 -13.37
C ILE A 183 2.30 -2.44 -14.72
N GLU A 184 3.25 -1.50 -14.78
CA GLU A 184 3.51 -0.74 -16.01
C GLU A 184 4.17 -1.58 -17.10
N GLY A 185 5.23 -2.30 -16.75
CA GLY A 185 6.15 -2.83 -17.75
C GLY A 185 6.92 -1.70 -18.43
N ALA A 186 7.21 -1.84 -19.72
CA ALA A 186 7.91 -0.85 -20.55
C ALA A 186 9.16 -0.28 -19.89
N ILE A 187 9.94 -1.16 -19.22
CA ILE A 187 10.91 -0.72 -18.21
C ILE A 187 12.09 0.06 -18.78
N ALA A 188 12.37 -0.07 -20.09
CA ALA A 188 13.51 0.55 -20.77
C ALA A 188 13.08 1.41 -21.98
N GLU A 189 11.82 1.85 -21.98
CA GLU A 189 11.21 2.67 -23.03
C GLU A 189 11.17 4.14 -22.60
N GLU A 190 11.23 5.04 -23.59
CA GLU A 190 11.00 6.48 -23.44
C GLU A 190 11.78 7.10 -22.28
N GLY A 191 13.07 6.76 -22.18
CA GLY A 191 13.97 7.39 -21.20
C GLY A 191 13.93 6.87 -19.77
N ARG A 192 13.08 5.89 -19.43
CA ARG A 192 13.16 5.26 -18.10
C ARG A 192 14.57 4.69 -17.85
N THR A 193 15.07 4.83 -16.62
CA THR A 193 16.32 4.19 -16.18
C THR A 193 16.08 3.04 -15.21
N PRO A 194 17.04 2.11 -15.05
CA PRO A 194 16.85 0.91 -14.25
C PRO A 194 16.60 1.21 -12.78
N VAL A 195 15.75 0.38 -12.16
CA VAL A 195 15.57 0.32 -10.70
C VAL A 195 16.09 -1.01 -10.17
N HIS A 196 16.27 -1.10 -8.85
CA HIS A 196 16.78 -2.33 -8.23
C HIS A 196 15.92 -3.59 -8.52
N ASN A 197 14.59 -3.45 -8.64
CA ASN A 197 13.68 -4.54 -8.97
C ASN A 197 13.94 -5.14 -10.35
N ASP A 198 14.27 -4.30 -11.35
CA ASP A 198 14.61 -4.75 -12.70
C ASP A 198 15.79 -5.71 -12.63
N VAL A 199 16.80 -5.41 -11.80
CA VAL A 199 18.00 -6.25 -11.61
C VAL A 199 17.72 -7.47 -10.73
N ALA A 200 16.97 -7.28 -9.63
CA ALA A 200 16.67 -8.35 -8.66
C ALA A 200 15.86 -9.49 -9.31
N SER A 201 14.92 -9.14 -10.19
CA SER A 201 14.09 -10.09 -10.92
C SER A 201 14.89 -11.00 -11.87
N LEU A 202 16.01 -10.50 -12.42
CA LEU A 202 16.84 -11.21 -13.39
C LEU A 202 17.98 -11.99 -12.74
N SER A 203 18.48 -11.51 -11.60
CA SER A 203 19.63 -12.11 -10.93
C SER A 203 19.23 -13.18 -9.91
N THR A 204 17.95 -13.29 -9.57
CA THR A 204 17.46 -14.26 -8.58
C THR A 204 16.82 -15.46 -9.28
N PRO A 205 17.39 -16.68 -9.18
CA PRO A 205 16.79 -17.87 -9.79
C PRO A 205 15.34 -18.07 -9.36
N GLY A 206 14.46 -18.34 -10.32
CA GLY A 206 13.04 -18.62 -10.09
C GLY A 206 12.15 -17.38 -9.94
N ARG A 207 12.70 -16.16 -9.94
CA ARG A 207 11.88 -14.95 -10.00
C ARG A 207 11.42 -14.66 -11.42
N SER A 208 10.17 -14.22 -11.55
CA SER A 208 9.61 -13.74 -12.81
C SER A 208 10.09 -12.31 -13.09
N PRO A 209 10.41 -11.95 -14.34
CA PRO A 209 10.80 -10.59 -14.71
C PRO A 209 9.60 -9.63 -14.65
N ASN A 210 9.88 -8.36 -14.34
CA ASN A 210 8.89 -7.28 -14.29
C ASN A 210 8.77 -6.50 -15.61
N TRP A 211 9.58 -6.79 -16.62
CA TRP A 211 9.64 -5.93 -17.80
C TRP A 211 8.33 -5.84 -18.58
N ILE A 212 7.48 -6.88 -18.58
CA ILE A 212 6.11 -6.87 -19.16
C ILE A 212 5.08 -6.40 -18.12
N ALA A 213 5.07 -6.99 -16.93
CA ALA A 213 4.05 -6.79 -15.91
C ALA A 213 2.62 -6.93 -16.47
N ASN A 214 1.81 -5.87 -16.39
CA ASN A 214 0.47 -5.81 -16.96
C ASN A 214 0.43 -5.01 -18.27
N GLU A 215 1.57 -4.51 -18.78
CA GLU A 215 1.62 -3.52 -19.86
C GLU A 215 0.71 -2.31 -19.61
N HIS A 216 0.49 -1.95 -18.33
CA HIS A 216 -0.36 -0.80 -17.99
C HIS A 216 0.19 0.50 -18.59
N TYR A 217 1.49 0.60 -18.86
CA TYR A 217 2.08 1.75 -19.54
C TYR A 217 1.38 2.07 -20.88
N TYR A 218 0.93 1.04 -21.61
CA TYR A 218 0.19 1.22 -22.86
C TYR A 218 -1.32 1.03 -22.69
N LEU A 219 -1.73 0.20 -21.74
CA LEU A 219 -3.14 -0.15 -21.51
C LEU A 219 -3.86 0.74 -20.49
N TYR A 220 -3.20 1.76 -19.92
CA TYR A 220 -3.78 2.53 -18.82
C TYR A 220 -5.15 3.11 -19.14
N LYS A 221 -5.43 3.54 -20.38
CA LYS A 221 -6.77 4.02 -20.76
C LYS A 221 -7.82 2.90 -20.66
N GLN A 222 -7.51 1.71 -21.17
CA GLN A 222 -8.42 0.57 -21.05
C GLN A 222 -8.59 0.11 -19.60
N ASP A 223 -7.51 0.10 -18.82
CA ASP A 223 -7.55 -0.27 -17.41
C ASP A 223 -8.34 0.76 -16.58
N ILE A 224 -8.18 2.06 -16.83
CA ILE A 224 -8.95 3.12 -16.17
C ILE A 224 -10.44 3.05 -16.51
N GLU A 225 -10.83 2.74 -17.75
CA GLU A 225 -12.23 2.46 -18.09
C GLU A 225 -12.80 1.31 -17.25
N ARG A 226 -12.01 0.24 -17.07
CA ARG A 226 -12.42 -0.92 -16.29
C ARG A 226 -12.51 -0.63 -14.80
N ILE A 227 -11.61 0.20 -14.26
CA ILE A 227 -11.67 0.68 -12.87
C ILE A 227 -12.85 1.64 -12.69
N ALA A 228 -13.13 2.53 -13.64
CA ALA A 228 -14.27 3.44 -13.57
C ALA A 228 -15.61 2.69 -13.56
N ALA A 229 -15.71 1.56 -14.28
CA ALA A 229 -16.87 0.68 -14.25
C ALA A 229 -17.17 0.09 -12.86
N MET A 230 -16.19 0.11 -11.96
CA MET A 230 -16.34 -0.26 -10.55
C MET A 230 -17.14 0.78 -9.77
N GLY A 231 -17.16 2.04 -10.20
CA GLY A 231 -17.79 3.13 -9.47
C GLY A 231 -17.00 3.64 -8.26
N VAL A 232 -15.73 3.25 -8.11
CA VAL A 232 -14.85 3.82 -7.08
C VAL A 232 -14.50 5.27 -7.40
N LYS A 233 -14.24 6.06 -6.35
CA LYS A 233 -13.92 7.49 -6.50
C LYS A 233 -12.43 7.74 -6.71
N TYR A 234 -11.55 6.90 -6.16
CA TYR A 234 -10.11 7.15 -6.17
C TYR A 234 -9.34 6.03 -6.90
N TYR A 235 -8.42 6.42 -7.78
CA TYR A 235 -7.39 5.54 -8.31
C TYR A 235 -6.03 5.92 -7.71
N ARG A 236 -5.50 5.05 -6.84
CA ARG A 236 -4.19 5.24 -6.22
C ARG A 236 -3.12 4.53 -7.04
N PHE A 237 -2.11 5.28 -7.51
CA PHE A 237 -0.99 4.74 -8.29
C PHE A 237 0.31 5.47 -7.94
N SER A 238 1.45 4.86 -8.25
CA SER A 238 2.76 5.51 -8.09
C SER A 238 3.29 6.08 -9.39
N ILE A 239 4.11 7.12 -9.28
CA ILE A 239 4.92 7.63 -10.40
C ILE A 239 6.37 7.17 -10.15
N PRO A 240 6.99 6.44 -11.08
CA PRO A 240 8.35 5.97 -10.95
C PRO A 240 9.32 7.12 -11.21
N TRP A 241 10.14 7.40 -10.19
CA TRP A 241 11.16 8.45 -10.23
C TRP A 241 12.03 8.36 -11.48
N THR A 242 12.48 7.16 -11.84
CA THR A 242 13.36 6.94 -12.99
C THR A 242 12.73 7.20 -14.36
N ARG A 243 11.39 7.34 -14.46
CA ARG A 243 10.75 7.84 -15.69
C ARG A 243 10.76 9.35 -15.77
N ILE A 244 10.60 10.06 -14.66
CA ILE A 244 10.51 11.53 -14.65
C ILE A 244 11.89 12.17 -14.65
N LEU A 245 12.79 11.68 -13.81
CA LEU A 245 14.15 12.21 -13.65
C LEU A 245 15.17 11.09 -13.82
N PRO A 246 15.49 10.69 -15.07
CA PRO A 246 16.29 9.49 -15.36
C PRO A 246 17.66 9.47 -14.72
N PHE A 247 18.31 10.62 -14.54
CA PHE A 247 19.63 10.75 -13.91
C PHE A 247 19.57 11.11 -12.42
N VAL A 248 18.37 11.09 -11.83
CA VAL A 248 17.99 11.14 -10.41
C VAL A 248 18.41 12.38 -9.62
N LEU A 249 19.54 13.01 -9.92
CA LEU A 249 20.11 14.10 -9.13
C LEU A 249 19.50 15.46 -9.50
N PRO A 250 19.49 16.42 -8.56
CA PRO A 250 19.11 17.80 -8.85
C PRO A 250 19.94 18.40 -9.99
N GLY A 251 19.29 19.20 -10.85
CA GLY A 251 19.94 19.85 -12.00
C GLY A 251 20.17 18.94 -13.21
N THR A 252 19.76 17.67 -13.16
CA THR A 252 19.75 16.80 -14.33
C THR A 252 18.48 17.03 -15.17
N PRO A 253 18.51 16.76 -16.50
CA PRO A 253 17.34 16.94 -17.35
C PRO A 253 16.16 16.05 -16.97
N VAL A 254 14.96 16.61 -17.07
CA VAL A 254 13.68 15.92 -16.89
C VAL A 254 13.24 15.27 -18.19
N ASN A 255 12.62 14.11 -18.09
CA ASN A 255 12.05 13.41 -19.22
C ASN A 255 10.69 13.98 -19.61
N GLU A 256 10.62 14.61 -20.79
CA GLU A 256 9.37 15.18 -21.31
C GLU A 256 8.33 14.09 -21.63
N GLN A 257 8.77 12.93 -22.11
CA GLN A 257 7.87 11.82 -22.44
C GLN A 257 7.23 11.24 -21.17
N GLY A 258 8.02 11.05 -20.11
CA GLY A 258 7.54 10.63 -18.81
C GLY A 258 6.50 11.60 -18.22
N LEU A 259 6.76 12.91 -18.25
CA LEU A 259 5.79 13.91 -17.80
C LEU A 259 4.49 13.86 -18.63
N SER A 260 4.62 13.74 -19.96
CA SER A 260 3.47 13.68 -20.87
C SER A 260 2.60 12.45 -20.63
N HIS A 261 3.22 11.30 -20.35
CA HIS A 261 2.52 10.06 -20.02
C HIS A 261 1.63 10.21 -18.77
N TYR A 262 2.19 10.70 -17.65
CA TYR A 262 1.41 10.86 -16.43
C TYR A 262 0.41 12.01 -16.51
N ASP A 263 0.66 13.04 -17.34
CA ASP A 263 -0.35 14.07 -17.62
C ASP A 263 -1.58 13.46 -18.32
N ASP A 264 -1.38 12.67 -19.38
CA ASP A 264 -2.47 11.98 -20.10
C ASP A 264 -3.20 10.98 -19.18
N LEU A 265 -2.47 10.20 -18.38
CA LEU A 265 -3.03 9.28 -17.39
C LEU A 265 -3.91 10.00 -16.36
N ILE A 266 -3.39 11.06 -15.73
CA ILE A 266 -4.12 11.86 -14.72
C ILE A 266 -5.38 12.48 -15.35
N ASN A 267 -5.25 13.07 -16.54
CA ASN A 267 -6.39 13.66 -17.24
C ASN A 267 -7.46 12.61 -17.57
N PHE A 268 -7.04 11.42 -17.98
CA PHE A 268 -7.96 10.34 -18.30
C PHE A 268 -8.67 9.77 -17.06
N VAL A 269 -7.99 9.69 -15.91
CA VAL A 269 -8.64 9.36 -14.62
C VAL A 269 -9.78 10.35 -14.31
N LEU A 270 -9.50 11.64 -14.46
CA LEU A 270 -10.48 12.71 -14.22
C LEU A 270 -11.63 12.67 -15.24
N GLU A 271 -11.34 12.39 -16.52
CA GLU A 271 -12.35 12.23 -17.57
C GLU A 271 -13.36 11.13 -17.21
N LYS A 272 -12.90 10.04 -16.60
CA LYS A 272 -13.76 8.94 -16.14
C LYS A 272 -14.40 9.17 -14.76
N GLY A 273 -14.26 10.38 -14.23
CA GLY A 273 -14.89 10.80 -13.00
C GLY A 273 -14.30 10.23 -11.72
N MET A 274 -13.09 9.70 -11.81
CA MET A 274 -12.29 9.31 -10.66
C MET A 274 -11.30 10.42 -10.30
N LEU A 275 -10.68 10.30 -9.13
CA LEU A 275 -9.66 11.19 -8.63
C LEU A 275 -8.33 10.45 -8.54
N PRO A 276 -7.23 11.01 -9.08
CA PRO A 276 -5.91 10.43 -8.95
C PRO A 276 -5.39 10.61 -7.51
N ALA A 277 -4.78 9.58 -6.95
CA ALA A 277 -4.15 9.63 -5.64
C ALA A 277 -2.71 9.09 -5.77
N ILE A 278 -1.71 9.97 -5.65
CA ILE A 278 -0.37 9.68 -6.15
C ILE A 278 0.58 9.29 -5.04
N VAL A 279 1.34 8.22 -5.25
CA VAL A 279 2.48 7.81 -4.44
C VAL A 279 3.78 8.21 -5.17
N LEU A 280 4.62 9.04 -4.55
CA LEU A 280 5.86 9.50 -5.18
C LEU A 280 6.93 8.41 -5.24
N TYR A 281 7.00 7.55 -4.23
CA TYR A 281 8.00 6.49 -4.16
C TYR A 281 7.40 5.17 -3.70
N HIS A 282 7.48 4.13 -4.54
CA HIS A 282 6.86 2.83 -4.28
C HIS A 282 7.84 1.68 -4.55
N ASN A 283 8.84 1.54 -3.67
CA ASN A 283 9.81 0.45 -3.70
C ASN A 283 10.44 0.24 -5.09
N ASP A 284 10.74 1.32 -5.80
CA ASP A 284 11.32 1.35 -7.14
C ASP A 284 12.56 2.25 -7.17
N SER A 285 13.45 2.05 -6.17
CA SER A 285 14.72 2.77 -6.05
C SER A 285 15.52 2.81 -7.35
N PRO A 286 15.93 4.01 -7.81
CA PRO A 286 16.87 4.13 -8.91
C PRO A 286 18.18 3.40 -8.64
N LEU A 287 18.69 2.69 -9.65
CA LEU A 287 19.90 1.89 -9.54
C LEU A 287 21.15 2.74 -9.23
N GLN A 288 21.13 4.03 -9.57
CA GLN A 288 22.23 4.97 -9.32
C GLN A 288 22.52 5.22 -7.84
N PHE A 289 21.60 4.88 -6.92
CA PHE A 289 21.91 4.93 -5.49
C PHE A 289 22.73 3.73 -4.99
N TYR A 290 22.94 2.73 -5.86
CA TYR A 290 23.74 1.55 -5.58
C TYR A 290 25.12 1.67 -6.22
N SER A 291 26.16 1.53 -5.41
CA SER A 291 27.54 1.53 -5.90
C SER A 291 27.92 0.27 -6.70
N ASN A 292 27.22 -0.85 -6.46
CA ASN A 292 27.35 -2.09 -7.21
C ASN A 292 26.00 -2.84 -7.16
N ILE A 293 25.64 -3.54 -8.23
CA ILE A 293 24.47 -4.42 -8.30
C ILE A 293 24.45 -5.48 -7.20
N SER A 294 25.62 -5.97 -6.77
CA SER A 294 25.71 -6.90 -5.64
C SER A 294 25.12 -6.34 -4.35
N ASN A 295 25.06 -5.00 -4.20
CA ASN A 295 24.52 -4.33 -3.02
C ASN A 295 22.98 -4.28 -2.99
N ILE A 296 22.31 -4.73 -4.04
CA ILE A 296 20.85 -4.90 -4.07
C ILE A 296 20.44 -6.08 -3.17
N PHE A 297 21.28 -7.11 -3.12
CA PHE A 297 21.02 -8.30 -2.32
C PHE A 297 21.55 -8.10 -0.91
N ILE A 298 20.75 -8.49 0.08
CA ILE A 298 21.16 -8.54 1.47
C ILE A 298 21.81 -9.90 1.71
N THR A 299 22.93 -9.91 2.43
CA THR A 299 23.50 -11.17 2.93
C THR A 299 22.62 -11.67 4.08
N PRO A 300 22.11 -12.92 4.02
CA PRO A 300 21.30 -13.45 5.12
C PRO A 300 21.98 -13.33 6.48
N GLY A 301 21.24 -12.89 7.49
CA GLY A 301 21.73 -12.71 8.85
C GLY A 301 22.63 -11.49 9.09
N THR A 302 22.79 -10.57 8.13
CA THR A 302 23.52 -9.31 8.37
C THR A 302 22.66 -8.18 8.93
N GLY A 303 21.34 -8.38 9.01
CA GLY A 303 20.42 -7.53 9.77
C GLY A 303 20.20 -6.14 9.16
N GLY A 304 18.93 -5.77 9.01
CA GLY A 304 18.50 -4.42 8.69
C GLY A 304 17.27 -4.06 9.50
N ILE A 305 16.86 -2.80 9.46
CA ILE A 305 15.51 -2.39 9.90
C ILE A 305 14.50 -2.97 8.89
N GLY A 306 13.35 -3.46 9.34
CA GLY A 306 12.33 -4.04 8.45
C GLY A 306 12.28 -5.56 8.44
N TYR A 307 11.33 -6.11 7.67
CA TYR A 307 11.20 -7.56 7.48
C TYR A 307 12.13 -8.04 6.37
N LEU A 308 12.88 -9.11 6.65
CA LEU A 308 13.60 -9.98 5.72
C LEU A 308 15.00 -9.57 5.27
N ASP A 309 15.82 -10.60 5.10
CA ASP A 309 17.11 -10.64 4.41
C ASP A 309 16.96 -10.64 2.86
N SER A 310 15.82 -10.23 2.30
CA SER A 310 15.54 -10.38 0.87
C SER A 310 15.17 -9.07 0.18
N CYS A 311 15.93 -8.75 -0.87
CA CYS A 311 15.67 -7.91 -2.06
C CYS A 311 14.82 -6.63 -1.98
N PHE A 312 14.48 -6.10 -0.81
CA PHE A 312 13.92 -4.76 -0.71
C PHE A 312 15.02 -3.72 -0.90
N GLN A 313 14.63 -2.57 -1.44
CA GLN A 313 15.53 -1.47 -1.73
C GLN A 313 16.35 -1.00 -0.51
N CYS A 314 17.53 -0.39 -0.73
CA CYS A 314 18.37 0.14 0.35
C CYS A 314 18.96 1.52 0.03
N SER A 315 18.28 2.32 -0.79
CA SER A 315 18.78 3.60 -1.30
C SER A 315 18.76 4.72 -0.26
N TYR A 316 17.91 4.64 0.77
CA TYR A 316 17.74 5.68 1.78
C TYR A 316 19.03 6.05 2.53
N LYS A 317 19.99 5.12 2.63
CA LYS A 317 21.29 5.37 3.26
C LYS A 317 22.24 6.21 2.40
N ASN A 318 21.94 6.41 1.11
CA ASN A 318 22.75 7.20 0.22
C ASN A 318 22.63 8.68 0.59
N VAL A 319 23.76 9.35 0.80
CA VAL A 319 23.79 10.75 1.27
C VAL A 319 23.10 11.73 0.33
N SER A 320 22.98 11.41 -0.95
CA SER A 320 22.29 12.24 -1.94
C SER A 320 20.81 11.91 -2.08
N PHE A 321 20.30 10.85 -1.41
CA PHE A 321 18.93 10.38 -1.59
C PHE A 321 17.91 11.46 -1.25
N GLU A 322 18.05 12.10 -0.08
CA GLU A 322 17.08 13.06 0.43
C GLU A 322 16.88 14.23 -0.54
N ASP A 323 17.97 14.92 -0.93
CA ASP A 323 17.90 16.06 -1.85
C ASP A 323 17.42 15.66 -3.25
N ALA A 324 17.85 14.50 -3.73
CA ALA A 324 17.44 13.98 -5.03
C ALA A 324 15.94 13.65 -5.04
N PHE A 325 15.44 13.00 -3.99
CA PHE A 325 14.04 12.62 -3.88
C PHE A 325 13.14 13.83 -3.67
N VAL A 326 13.54 14.78 -2.82
CA VAL A 326 12.81 16.04 -2.64
C VAL A 326 12.77 16.82 -3.95
N ASN A 327 13.87 16.91 -4.71
CA ASN A 327 13.87 17.57 -6.01
C ASN A 327 12.88 16.90 -6.99
N TYR A 328 12.89 15.56 -7.07
CA TYR A 328 11.93 14.81 -7.88
C TYR A 328 10.47 15.05 -7.44
N GLY A 329 10.19 14.98 -6.14
CA GLY A 329 8.86 15.23 -5.59
C GLY A 329 8.37 16.65 -5.90
N LYS A 330 9.24 17.66 -5.79
CA LYS A 330 8.92 19.04 -6.19
C LYS A 330 8.56 19.14 -7.66
N ILE A 331 9.29 18.48 -8.55
CA ILE A 331 8.98 18.44 -9.99
C ILE A 331 7.58 17.86 -10.21
N VAL A 332 7.31 16.66 -9.70
CA VAL A 332 6.02 15.99 -9.89
C VAL A 332 4.86 16.80 -9.30
N MET A 333 5.01 17.31 -8.08
CA MET A 333 3.97 18.13 -7.43
C MET A 333 3.72 19.44 -8.19
N THR A 334 4.76 20.14 -8.65
CA THR A 334 4.58 21.38 -9.43
C THR A 334 3.75 21.12 -10.70
N HIS A 335 3.98 19.98 -11.36
CA HIS A 335 3.29 19.63 -12.60
C HIS A 335 1.83 19.18 -12.40
N PHE A 336 1.51 18.53 -11.28
CA PHE A 336 0.23 17.81 -11.14
C PHE A 336 -0.61 18.18 -9.89
N ALA A 337 -0.09 18.97 -8.95
CA ALA A 337 -0.79 19.33 -7.70
C ALA A 337 -2.10 20.08 -7.93
N ASP A 338 -2.28 20.72 -9.08
CA ASP A 338 -3.53 21.37 -9.45
C ASP A 338 -4.70 20.39 -9.54
N ARG A 339 -4.44 19.12 -9.90
CA ARG A 339 -5.43 18.09 -10.19
C ARG A 339 -5.47 16.94 -9.17
N VAL A 340 -4.43 16.81 -8.35
CA VAL A 340 -4.24 15.65 -7.48
C VAL A 340 -4.65 15.97 -6.04
N PRO A 341 -5.75 15.35 -5.54
CA PRO A 341 -6.24 15.59 -4.17
C PRO A 341 -5.43 14.93 -3.07
N ILE A 342 -4.69 13.86 -3.35
CA ILE A 342 -4.03 13.05 -2.31
C ILE A 342 -2.65 12.65 -2.76
N TRP A 343 -1.67 12.90 -1.89
CA TRP A 343 -0.26 12.57 -2.08
C TRP A 343 0.24 11.65 -0.97
N TRP A 344 1.04 10.66 -1.35
CA TRP A 344 1.92 9.93 -0.44
C TRP A 344 3.37 10.11 -0.86
N SER A 345 4.25 10.54 0.04
CA SER A 345 5.67 10.60 -0.27
C SER A 345 6.26 9.21 -0.43
N PHE A 346 6.01 8.32 0.53
CA PHE A 346 6.58 6.96 0.55
C PHE A 346 5.51 5.89 0.74
N ASN A 347 5.72 4.77 0.04
CA ASN A 347 5.10 3.48 0.33
C ASN A 347 5.98 2.64 1.25
N GLU A 348 5.46 2.22 2.39
CA GLU A 348 6.05 1.19 3.27
C GLU A 348 7.55 1.40 3.55
N PRO A 349 7.97 2.60 4.03
CA PRO A 349 9.38 2.95 4.10
C PRO A 349 10.19 2.04 5.04
N LEU A 350 9.55 1.39 6.02
CA LEU A 350 10.24 0.47 6.91
C LEU A 350 10.89 -0.70 6.15
N LEU A 351 10.28 -1.20 5.07
CA LEU A 351 10.83 -2.30 4.26
C LEU A 351 12.16 -1.95 3.58
N GLY A 352 12.38 -0.66 3.32
CA GLY A 352 13.57 -0.16 2.63
C GLY A 352 14.61 0.50 3.54
N ALA A 353 14.27 0.77 4.79
CA ALA A 353 15.20 1.32 5.76
C ALA A 353 16.24 0.27 6.16
N ARG A 354 17.52 0.64 6.26
CA ARG A 354 18.56 -0.32 6.68
C ARG A 354 19.22 0.03 7.99
N ASN A 355 19.14 1.29 8.38
CA ASN A 355 19.79 1.81 9.57
C ASN A 355 19.12 3.11 10.02
N GLY A 356 19.58 3.66 11.15
CA GLY A 356 19.00 4.87 11.73
C GLY A 356 18.99 6.07 10.78
N LYS A 357 20.05 6.23 9.99
CA LYS A 357 20.16 7.29 8.97
C LYS A 357 19.12 7.16 7.85
N SER A 358 18.73 5.92 7.51
CA SER A 358 17.68 5.69 6.51
C SER A 358 16.31 6.19 7.01
N ILE A 359 16.03 5.99 8.29
CA ILE A 359 14.80 6.47 8.93
C ILE A 359 14.76 8.00 8.93
N ASP A 360 15.87 8.63 9.37
CA ASP A 360 16.01 10.10 9.38
C ASP A 360 15.80 10.70 7.98
N ALA A 361 16.46 10.14 6.95
CA ALA A 361 16.34 10.61 5.58
C ALA A 361 14.90 10.52 5.03
N VAL A 362 14.17 9.46 5.36
CA VAL A 362 12.75 9.30 4.97
C VAL A 362 11.87 10.36 5.65
N ILE A 363 12.01 10.53 6.97
CA ILE A 363 11.20 11.47 7.74
C ILE A 363 11.44 12.90 7.25
N LYS A 364 12.71 13.31 7.10
CA LYS A 364 13.08 14.65 6.61
C LYS A 364 12.65 14.87 5.16
N SER A 365 12.83 13.89 4.28
CA SER A 365 12.32 13.95 2.91
C SER A 365 10.81 14.20 2.85
N HIS A 366 10.05 13.47 3.68
CA HIS A 366 8.61 13.59 3.75
C HIS A 366 8.19 14.98 4.25
N ALA A 367 8.75 15.44 5.37
CA ALA A 367 8.46 16.77 5.93
C ALA A 367 8.77 17.88 4.93
N ARG A 368 9.93 17.82 4.24
CA ARG A 368 10.31 18.78 3.19
C ARG A 368 9.31 18.86 2.05
N LEU A 369 8.76 17.72 1.62
CA LEU A 369 7.74 17.69 0.57
C LEU A 369 6.35 18.12 1.08
N TYR A 370 6.02 17.84 2.34
CA TYR A 370 4.78 18.33 2.96
C TYR A 370 4.74 19.85 3.02
N HIS A 371 5.80 20.48 3.54
CA HIS A 371 5.94 21.93 3.55
C HIS A 371 5.97 22.52 2.14
N PHE A 372 6.62 21.86 1.19
CA PHE A 372 6.55 22.29 -0.20
C PHE A 372 5.11 22.30 -0.72
N TYR A 373 4.36 21.21 -0.50
CA TYR A 373 3.00 21.08 -0.98
C TYR A 373 2.07 22.12 -0.35
N HIS A 374 2.05 22.24 0.97
CA HIS A 374 1.10 23.13 1.65
C HIS A 374 1.56 24.59 1.71
N ASP A 375 2.82 24.85 2.05
CA ASP A 375 3.30 26.20 2.35
C ASP A 375 3.84 26.91 1.11
N ASP A 376 4.66 26.22 0.30
CA ASP A 376 5.30 26.85 -0.85
C ASP A 376 4.32 26.99 -2.03
N ILE A 377 3.58 25.93 -2.38
CA ILE A 377 2.68 25.93 -3.54
C ILE A 377 1.19 26.09 -3.20
N GLY A 378 0.83 26.21 -1.92
CA GLY A 378 -0.55 26.46 -1.50
C GLY A 378 -1.52 25.30 -1.77
N GLY A 379 -1.03 24.06 -1.65
CA GLY A 379 -1.80 22.83 -1.79
C GLY A 379 -2.91 22.70 -0.74
N THR A 380 -4.11 22.36 -1.20
CA THR A 380 -5.35 22.24 -0.41
C THR A 380 -5.88 20.81 -0.33
N GLY A 381 -5.24 19.88 -1.07
CA GLY A 381 -5.47 18.45 -0.94
C GLY A 381 -4.85 17.89 0.34
N LYS A 382 -4.69 16.56 0.38
CA LYS A 382 -4.10 15.85 1.51
C LYS A 382 -2.74 15.28 1.17
N MET A 383 -1.85 15.22 2.15
CA MET A 383 -0.56 14.56 2.04
C MET A 383 -0.25 13.69 3.26
N SER A 384 0.36 12.54 3.02
CA SER A 384 0.87 11.62 4.04
C SER A 384 2.09 10.85 3.52
N LEU A 385 2.56 9.88 4.30
CA LEU A 385 3.29 8.69 3.88
C LEU A 385 2.48 7.46 4.34
N THR A 386 2.67 6.28 3.74
CA THR A 386 1.91 5.09 4.13
C THR A 386 2.79 4.02 4.75
N PHE A 387 2.37 3.49 5.89
CA PHE A 387 3.11 2.49 6.66
C PHE A 387 2.68 1.06 6.30
N ASN A 388 3.60 0.12 6.45
CA ASN A 388 3.30 -1.31 6.53
C ASN A 388 3.42 -1.78 7.97
N ASP A 389 2.55 -2.69 8.38
CA ASP A 389 2.71 -3.42 9.64
C ASP A 389 1.73 -4.60 9.68
N ASN A 390 2.25 -5.75 10.14
CA ASN A 390 1.44 -6.89 10.50
C ASN A 390 1.15 -6.77 11.99
N PHE A 391 -0.04 -6.27 12.33
CA PHE A 391 -0.36 -5.89 13.70
C PHE A 391 -0.02 -7.00 14.70
N GLY A 392 0.90 -6.71 15.62
CA GLY A 392 1.33 -7.63 16.66
C GLY A 392 0.30 -7.74 17.76
N VAL A 393 -0.20 -8.95 17.97
CA VAL A 393 -1.12 -9.26 19.07
C VAL A 393 -0.43 -10.17 20.09
N PRO A 394 -0.63 -9.97 21.39
CA PRO A 394 0.04 -10.78 22.40
C PRO A 394 -0.40 -12.24 22.29
N ARG A 395 0.55 -13.17 22.41
CA ARG A 395 0.26 -14.60 22.47
C ARG A 395 -0.74 -14.93 23.58
N ASN A 396 -0.55 -14.37 24.77
CA ASN A 396 -1.53 -14.38 25.84
C ASN A 396 -1.80 -12.94 26.34
N PRO A 397 -2.99 -12.37 26.13
CA PRO A 397 -3.32 -11.02 26.61
C PRO A 397 -3.38 -10.90 28.14
N GLU A 398 -3.42 -12.01 28.87
CA GLU A 398 -3.36 -12.03 30.35
C GLU A 398 -1.91 -12.11 30.88
N ASP A 399 -0.93 -12.36 30.01
CA ASP A 399 0.49 -12.37 30.37
C ASP A 399 1.12 -11.01 30.07
N PRO A 400 1.57 -10.25 31.10
CA PRO A 400 2.18 -8.94 30.90
C PRO A 400 3.41 -8.96 29.98
N ALA A 401 4.16 -10.06 29.93
CA ALA A 401 5.34 -10.16 29.08
C ALA A 401 4.97 -10.31 27.59
N ASP A 402 3.91 -11.08 27.29
CA ASP A 402 3.38 -11.17 25.93
C ASP A 402 2.77 -9.83 25.48
N VAL A 403 2.11 -9.09 26.38
CA VAL A 403 1.59 -7.74 26.10
C VAL A 403 2.72 -6.73 25.86
N ASP A 404 3.77 -6.74 26.69
CA ASP A 404 4.93 -5.88 26.51
C ASP A 404 5.64 -6.15 25.18
N ALA A 405 5.81 -7.42 24.80
CA ALA A 405 6.37 -7.81 23.52
C ALA A 405 5.53 -7.32 22.33
N ALA A 406 4.20 -7.45 22.37
CA ALA A 406 3.32 -6.94 21.34
C ALA A 406 3.40 -5.40 21.21
N ASN A 407 3.41 -4.69 22.34
CA ASN A 407 3.57 -3.23 22.36
C ASN A 407 4.93 -2.79 21.81
N HIS A 408 6.02 -3.44 22.24
CA HIS A 408 7.37 -3.16 21.74
C HIS A 408 7.45 -3.36 20.23
N PHE A 409 6.87 -4.44 19.70
CA PHE A 409 6.85 -4.75 18.29
C PHE A 409 6.09 -3.73 17.43
N ASN A 410 4.87 -3.37 17.86
CA ASN A 410 4.06 -2.35 17.18
C ASN A 410 4.72 -0.96 17.27
N SER A 411 5.31 -0.63 18.42
CA SER A 411 6.06 0.61 18.64
C SER A 411 7.29 0.67 17.73
N PHE A 412 8.09 -0.40 17.64
CA PHE A 412 9.26 -0.44 16.77
C PHE A 412 8.90 -0.14 15.31
N GLN A 413 7.82 -0.72 14.79
CA GLN A 413 7.47 -0.58 13.38
C GLN A 413 6.86 0.78 13.07
N LEU A 414 5.90 1.21 13.89
CA LEU A 414 5.07 2.39 13.60
C LEU A 414 5.60 3.64 14.28
N ALA A 415 5.83 3.59 15.59
CA ALA A 415 6.21 4.77 16.37
C ALA A 415 7.58 5.33 15.93
N THR A 416 8.46 4.51 15.34
CA THR A 416 9.71 4.96 14.72
C THR A 416 9.52 6.08 13.69
N PHE A 417 8.44 6.06 12.92
CA PHE A 417 8.10 7.16 12.01
C PHE A 417 7.00 8.05 12.57
N ALA A 418 6.01 7.45 13.23
CA ALA A 418 4.78 8.12 13.60
C ALA A 418 4.91 9.03 14.82
N ASN A 419 5.82 8.75 15.76
CA ASN A 419 6.00 9.64 16.92
C ASN A 419 6.52 11.04 16.48
N PRO A 420 7.58 11.14 15.67
CA PRO A 420 8.01 12.43 15.14
C PRO A 420 6.90 13.15 14.35
N ILE A 421 6.21 12.42 13.47
CA ILE A 421 5.26 13.02 12.51
C ILE A 421 3.94 13.45 13.16
N PHE A 422 3.37 12.66 14.08
CA PHE A 422 2.02 12.94 14.61
C PHE A 422 2.02 13.46 16.05
N LEU A 423 3.09 13.24 16.82
CA LEU A 423 3.17 13.65 18.23
C LEU A 423 4.24 14.72 18.49
N GLY A 424 5.14 14.96 17.53
CA GLY A 424 6.27 15.88 17.72
C GLY A 424 7.23 15.43 18.81
N THR A 425 7.37 14.12 19.00
CA THR A 425 8.29 13.52 19.96
C THR A 425 9.33 12.66 19.25
N ASP A 426 10.52 12.54 19.84
CA ASP A 426 11.60 11.71 19.30
C ASP A 426 11.23 10.21 19.24
N TYR A 427 12.12 9.41 18.65
CA TYR A 427 11.92 7.98 18.43
C TYR A 427 11.56 7.20 19.71
N PRO A 428 10.77 6.11 19.60
CA PRO A 428 10.44 5.27 20.74
C PRO A 428 11.66 4.50 21.26
N GLU A 429 11.63 4.13 22.55
CA GLU A 429 12.66 3.29 23.17
C GLU A 429 12.85 1.97 22.41
N SER A 430 11.75 1.38 21.92
CA SER A 430 11.81 0.13 21.13
C SER A 430 12.77 0.22 19.95
N PHE A 431 12.90 1.40 19.34
CA PHE A 431 13.83 1.65 18.24
C PHE A 431 15.23 2.01 18.73
N THR A 432 15.33 2.98 19.64
CA THR A 432 16.62 3.53 20.07
C THR A 432 17.45 2.53 20.88
N SER A 433 16.83 1.57 21.57
CA SER A 433 17.53 0.47 22.24
C SER A 433 18.17 -0.50 21.24
N SER A 434 17.54 -0.67 20.08
CA SER A 434 17.87 -1.71 19.10
C SER A 434 18.64 -1.18 17.89
N ILE A 435 18.74 0.12 17.68
CA ILE A 435 19.39 0.72 16.50
C ILE A 435 20.45 1.72 16.97
N ALA A 436 21.71 1.30 16.98
CA ALA A 436 22.80 2.10 17.55
C ALA A 436 23.15 3.37 16.76
N ASP A 437 22.82 3.41 15.46
CA ASP A 437 23.14 4.53 14.58
C ASP A 437 21.93 5.42 14.25
N TYR A 438 20.89 5.41 15.11
CA TYR A 438 19.81 6.39 15.05
C TYR A 438 20.35 7.82 15.16
N VAL A 439 19.64 8.76 14.52
CA VAL A 439 19.99 10.17 14.49
C VAL A 439 18.98 10.91 15.36
N PRO A 440 19.30 11.25 16.63
CA PRO A 440 18.35 11.93 17.52
C PRO A 440 17.79 13.21 16.88
N LEU A 441 16.49 13.43 17.02
CA LEU A 441 15.84 14.63 16.49
C LEU A 441 15.98 15.79 17.48
N SER A 442 16.48 16.93 17.00
CA SER A 442 16.53 18.15 17.80
C SER A 442 15.14 18.77 17.98
N ASP A 443 15.00 19.73 18.89
CA ASP A 443 13.76 20.50 19.05
C ASP A 443 13.34 21.21 17.75
N GLU A 444 14.31 21.64 16.93
CA GLU A 444 14.07 22.24 15.61
C GLU A 444 13.57 21.20 14.61
N ASP A 445 14.18 20.00 14.58
CA ASP A 445 13.70 18.90 13.73
C ASP A 445 12.27 18.51 14.10
N LEU A 446 11.98 18.33 15.40
CA LEU A 446 10.64 17.96 15.87
C LEU A 446 9.60 19.04 15.56
N ALA A 447 9.94 20.31 15.69
CA ALA A 447 9.05 21.41 15.31
C ALA A 447 8.75 21.44 13.81
N TYR A 448 9.72 21.05 12.97
CA TYR A 448 9.56 20.97 11.51
C TYR A 448 8.81 19.70 11.06
N ILE A 449 8.99 18.58 11.74
CA ILE A 449 8.40 17.28 11.37
C ILE A 449 6.98 17.10 11.92
N ASN A 450 6.68 17.70 13.08
CA ASN A 450 5.38 17.51 13.72
C ASN A 450 4.24 18.06 12.87
N GLY A 451 3.21 17.24 12.66
CA GLY A 451 2.01 17.60 11.91
C GLY A 451 2.19 17.54 10.39
N THR A 452 3.27 16.96 9.87
CA THR A 452 3.50 16.88 8.41
C THR A 452 2.73 15.76 7.70
N ALA A 453 1.61 15.30 8.26
CA ALA A 453 0.74 14.32 7.63
C ALA A 453 -0.71 14.56 8.03
N ASP A 454 -1.61 14.68 7.04
CA ASP A 454 -3.01 15.06 7.26
C ASP A 454 -3.88 13.91 7.79
N PHE A 455 -3.40 12.68 7.67
CA PHE A 455 -4.04 11.48 8.17
C PHE A 455 -3.01 10.38 8.39
N PHE A 456 -3.31 9.43 9.27
CA PHE A 456 -2.51 8.23 9.47
C PHE A 456 -2.86 7.21 8.36
N SER A 457 -1.86 6.79 7.60
CA SER A 457 -2.05 5.90 6.46
C SER A 457 -1.38 4.56 6.71
N ILE A 458 -2.14 3.46 6.61
CA ILE A 458 -1.67 2.13 6.98
C ILE A 458 -2.06 1.06 5.94
N GLN A 459 -1.24 0.02 5.82
CA GLN A 459 -1.51 -1.17 5.02
C GLN A 459 -1.66 -2.43 5.90
N PRO A 460 -2.84 -2.65 6.52
CA PRO A 460 -3.03 -3.68 7.53
C PRO A 460 -3.52 -4.99 6.89
N TYR A 461 -2.63 -5.71 6.21
CA TYR A 461 -3.00 -6.95 5.52
C TYR A 461 -3.44 -8.06 6.49
N THR A 462 -2.73 -8.22 7.61
CA THR A 462 -2.93 -9.31 8.57
C THR A 462 -2.50 -8.91 9.98
N ALA A 463 -2.81 -9.75 10.97
CA ALA A 463 -2.18 -9.74 12.30
C ALA A 463 -1.16 -10.88 12.45
N THR A 464 -0.27 -10.75 13.44
CA THR A 464 0.72 -11.77 13.84
C THR A 464 0.73 -11.96 15.35
N VAL A 465 0.96 -13.18 15.82
CA VAL A 465 1.07 -13.48 17.26
C VAL A 465 2.49 -13.18 17.73
N VAL A 466 2.62 -12.36 18.77
CA VAL A 466 3.89 -11.89 19.31
C VAL A 466 4.09 -12.36 20.75
N SER A 467 5.31 -12.78 21.06
CA SER A 467 5.75 -13.11 22.43
C SER A 467 7.20 -12.68 22.66
N PRO A 468 7.69 -12.63 23.91
CA PRO A 468 9.09 -12.34 24.21
C PRO A 468 10.06 -13.33 23.55
N PRO A 469 11.37 -13.00 23.54
CA PRO A 469 12.40 -13.99 23.28
C PRO A 469 12.28 -15.20 24.23
N PRO A 470 12.44 -16.45 23.77
CA PRO A 470 12.14 -17.63 24.60
C PRO A 470 12.98 -17.79 25.86
N ASN A 471 14.24 -17.33 25.85
CA ASN A 471 15.20 -17.49 26.95
C ASN A 471 15.90 -16.18 27.33
N ASP A 472 15.41 -15.04 26.83
CA ASP A 472 16.02 -13.72 27.00
C ASP A 472 14.94 -12.66 27.23
N THR A 473 15.32 -11.50 27.74
CA THR A 473 14.44 -10.32 27.72
C THR A 473 14.60 -9.54 26.42
N ILE A 474 13.65 -8.64 26.13
CA ILE A 474 13.77 -7.67 25.04
C ILE A 474 15.07 -6.86 25.20
N ALA A 475 15.39 -6.42 26.43
CA ALA A 475 16.58 -5.65 26.73
C ALA A 475 17.88 -6.45 26.49
N ASP A 476 17.93 -7.73 26.91
CA ASP A 476 19.09 -8.59 26.66
C ASP A 476 19.32 -8.80 25.15
N CYS A 477 18.24 -9.02 24.39
CA CYS A 477 18.29 -9.08 22.94
C CYS A 477 18.80 -7.76 22.32
N ALA A 478 18.26 -6.62 22.75
CA ALA A 478 18.64 -5.29 22.25
C ALA A 478 20.10 -4.92 22.60
N ALA A 479 20.65 -5.45 23.69
CA ALA A 479 22.06 -5.28 24.04
C ALA A 479 23.01 -6.15 23.19
N ASN A 480 22.54 -7.29 22.67
CA ASN A 480 23.35 -8.23 21.91
C ASN A 480 23.21 -8.01 20.39
N ILE A 481 24.17 -7.32 19.76
CA ILE A 481 24.12 -6.96 18.32
C ILE A 481 24.08 -8.16 17.37
N THR A 482 24.49 -9.34 17.82
CA THR A 482 24.43 -10.57 17.01
C THR A 482 23.22 -11.44 17.32
N HIS A 483 22.27 -10.98 18.14
CA HIS A 483 21.08 -11.75 18.49
C HIS A 483 20.16 -11.92 17.27
N SER A 484 19.67 -13.15 17.03
CA SER A 484 18.92 -13.50 15.82
C SER A 484 17.53 -12.85 15.72
N LEU A 485 16.95 -12.44 16.85
CA LEU A 485 15.67 -11.72 16.88
C LEU A 485 15.82 -10.20 16.71
N ARG A 486 17.05 -9.66 16.59
CA ARG A 486 17.20 -8.23 16.26
C ARG A 486 16.73 -7.94 14.83
N PRO A 487 16.19 -6.73 14.58
CA PRO A 487 16.11 -5.60 15.51
C PRO A 487 14.84 -5.58 16.39
N TYR A 488 13.85 -6.42 16.12
CA TYR A 488 12.54 -6.38 16.79
C TYR A 488 12.53 -6.98 18.19
N CYS A 489 13.48 -7.86 18.50
CA CYS A 489 13.64 -8.51 19.80
C CYS A 489 12.39 -9.19 20.36
N VAL A 490 11.59 -9.78 19.46
CA VAL A 490 10.40 -10.58 19.79
C VAL A 490 10.33 -11.84 18.93
N THR A 491 9.54 -12.81 19.38
CA THR A 491 9.16 -13.97 18.59
C THR A 491 7.82 -13.68 17.89
N GLN A 492 7.75 -13.99 16.59
CA GLN A 492 6.51 -13.94 15.82
C GLN A 492 6.03 -15.35 15.48
N SER A 493 4.72 -15.55 15.49
CA SER A 493 4.07 -16.83 15.21
C SER A 493 2.73 -16.59 14.52
N THR A 494 2.29 -17.56 13.72
CA THR A 494 0.91 -17.59 13.20
C THR A 494 0.00 -18.46 14.07
N LEU A 495 0.55 -19.11 15.10
CA LEU A 495 -0.16 -20.01 16.00
C LEU A 495 -0.57 -19.29 17.29
N THR A 496 -1.83 -19.48 17.68
CA THR A 496 -2.36 -19.07 18.98
C THR A 496 -1.87 -20.02 20.10
N THR A 497 -2.17 -19.70 21.36
CA THR A 497 -1.87 -20.54 22.54
C THR A 497 -2.49 -21.94 22.47
N THR A 498 -3.51 -22.14 21.64
CA THR A 498 -4.18 -23.43 21.44
C THR A 498 -3.60 -24.25 20.28
N GLY A 499 -2.62 -23.72 19.55
CA GLY A 499 -2.03 -24.35 18.36
C GLY A 499 -2.82 -24.16 17.07
N TRP A 500 -3.97 -23.46 17.10
CA TRP A 500 -4.68 -23.04 15.88
C TRP A 500 -3.97 -21.86 15.19
N ASN A 501 -4.02 -21.82 13.86
CA ASN A 501 -3.61 -20.63 13.11
C ASN A 501 -4.50 -19.42 13.47
N ILE A 502 -3.91 -18.23 13.42
CA ILE A 502 -4.55 -16.94 13.72
C ILE A 502 -5.73 -16.63 12.78
N GLY A 503 -5.72 -17.22 11.57
CA GLY A 503 -6.78 -17.07 10.58
C GLY A 503 -6.65 -18.07 9.44
N TYR A 504 -7.45 -17.88 8.38
CA TYR A 504 -7.33 -18.65 7.14
C TYR A 504 -6.19 -18.10 6.27
N ARG A 505 -5.23 -18.95 5.89
CA ARG A 505 -4.01 -18.55 5.16
C ARG A 505 -4.29 -18.35 3.66
N SER A 506 -3.73 -17.27 3.12
CA SER A 506 -3.70 -16.97 1.68
C SER A 506 -2.60 -17.75 0.93
N GLN A 507 -2.39 -17.46 -0.36
CA GLN A 507 -1.21 -17.87 -1.13
C GLN A 507 0.10 -17.30 -0.56
N SER A 508 0.00 -16.20 0.18
CA SER A 508 1.12 -15.40 0.69
C SER A 508 1.19 -15.45 2.24
N TYR A 509 1.86 -14.48 2.85
CA TYR A 509 1.95 -14.30 4.30
C TYR A 509 0.63 -13.85 4.94
N VAL A 510 -0.34 -13.38 4.15
CA VAL A 510 -1.60 -12.80 4.63
C VAL A 510 -2.53 -13.88 5.19
N TYR A 511 -3.11 -13.63 6.37
CA TYR A 511 -4.19 -14.40 6.95
C TYR A 511 -5.47 -13.57 7.05
N LEU A 512 -6.63 -14.18 6.80
CA LEU A 512 -7.93 -13.56 7.02
C LEU A 512 -8.15 -13.40 8.54
N THR A 513 -7.92 -12.18 9.04
CA THR A 513 -7.85 -11.85 10.48
C THR A 513 -8.72 -10.64 10.87
N PRO A 514 -10.00 -10.59 10.45
CA PRO A 514 -10.82 -9.38 10.50
C PRO A 514 -10.98 -8.78 11.91
N SER A 515 -11.19 -9.62 12.93
CA SER A 515 -11.37 -9.14 14.31
C SER A 515 -10.18 -8.33 14.83
N TYR A 516 -8.98 -8.62 14.35
CA TYR A 516 -7.78 -7.90 14.75
C TYR A 516 -7.65 -6.56 14.04
N LEU A 517 -8.27 -6.35 12.87
CA LEU A 517 -8.31 -5.05 12.21
C LEU A 517 -9.01 -4.00 13.07
N ARG A 518 -10.16 -4.34 13.70
CA ARG A 518 -10.85 -3.41 14.60
C ARG A 518 -9.95 -3.00 15.76
N THR A 519 -9.29 -3.96 16.41
CA THR A 519 -8.31 -3.67 17.48
C THR A 519 -7.18 -2.79 16.96
N TYR A 520 -6.70 -3.06 15.74
CA TYR A 520 -5.61 -2.30 15.15
C TYR A 520 -6.00 -0.84 14.87
N LEU A 521 -7.15 -0.61 14.24
CA LEU A 521 -7.71 0.73 14.00
C LEU A 521 -7.89 1.51 15.30
N ASN A 522 -8.31 0.84 16.38
CA ASN A 522 -8.37 1.41 17.71
C ASN A 522 -7.00 1.81 18.24
N TYR A 523 -6.00 0.94 18.11
CA TYR A 523 -4.63 1.23 18.52
C TYR A 523 -4.08 2.46 17.79
N LEU A 524 -4.24 2.52 16.46
CA LEU A 524 -3.78 3.65 15.65
C LEU A 524 -4.44 4.97 16.09
N TRP A 525 -5.77 4.98 16.16
CA TRP A 525 -6.55 6.16 16.57
C TRP A 525 -6.24 6.62 17.99
N ASN A 526 -6.11 5.69 18.92
CA ASN A 526 -5.86 6.03 20.32
C ASN A 526 -4.42 6.44 20.61
N THR A 527 -3.46 6.03 19.77
CA THR A 527 -2.05 6.36 19.95
C THR A 527 -1.72 7.71 19.33
N TRP A 528 -2.03 7.91 18.04
CA TRP A 528 -1.63 9.11 17.30
C TRP A 528 -2.73 10.14 17.09
N ARG A 529 -3.97 9.86 17.55
CA ARG A 529 -5.10 10.81 17.58
C ARG A 529 -5.38 11.50 16.24
N THR A 530 -5.08 10.80 15.15
CA THR A 530 -5.12 11.29 13.78
C THR A 530 -6.06 10.40 12.95
N PRO A 531 -6.90 10.95 12.05
CA PRO A 531 -7.80 10.14 11.22
C PRO A 531 -7.05 9.03 10.48
N VAL A 532 -7.63 7.83 10.36
CA VAL A 532 -6.95 6.65 9.82
C VAL A 532 -7.52 6.30 8.45
N ALA A 533 -6.66 6.09 7.45
CA ALA A 533 -7.01 5.50 6.16
C ALA A 533 -6.23 4.20 5.93
N ILE A 534 -6.94 3.18 5.46
CA ILE A 534 -6.35 1.96 4.92
C ILE A 534 -6.02 2.22 3.46
N THR A 535 -4.75 2.25 3.13
CA THR A 535 -4.27 2.60 1.78
C THR A 535 -3.90 1.42 0.92
N GLU A 536 -3.74 0.26 1.53
CA GLU A 536 -3.74 -1.05 0.89
C GLU A 536 -4.24 -2.12 1.87
N PHE A 537 -5.03 -3.05 1.35
CA PHE A 537 -5.36 -4.32 1.98
C PHE A 537 -5.90 -5.24 0.88
N GLY A 538 -5.60 -6.53 0.97
CA GLY A 538 -5.89 -7.47 -0.10
C GLY A 538 -5.60 -8.91 0.30
N PHE A 539 -6.07 -9.85 -0.51
CA PHE A 539 -6.00 -11.27 -0.16
C PHE A 539 -5.74 -12.14 -1.39
N PRO A 540 -4.54 -12.70 -1.58
CA PRO A 540 -4.24 -13.55 -2.72
C PRO A 540 -4.75 -14.96 -2.43
N VAL A 541 -5.83 -15.37 -3.09
CA VAL A 541 -6.46 -16.67 -2.80
C VAL A 541 -5.47 -17.81 -3.03
N PHE A 542 -5.43 -18.77 -2.09
CA PHE A 542 -4.52 -19.90 -2.15
C PHE A 542 -4.66 -20.67 -3.48
N ALA A 543 -3.53 -20.88 -4.16
CA ALA A 543 -3.41 -21.55 -5.44
C ALA A 543 -4.33 -21.00 -6.56
N GLU A 544 -4.73 -19.74 -6.50
CA GLU A 544 -5.67 -19.16 -7.49
C GLU A 544 -5.12 -19.22 -8.92
N ALA A 545 -3.83 -18.94 -9.12
CA ALA A 545 -3.18 -19.00 -10.43
C ALA A 545 -3.22 -20.38 -11.10
N GLN A 546 -3.49 -21.45 -10.34
CA GLN A 546 -3.56 -22.83 -10.82
C GLN A 546 -5.00 -23.26 -11.17
N LYS A 547 -5.99 -22.42 -10.86
CA LYS A 547 -7.40 -22.71 -11.13
C LYS A 547 -7.78 -22.39 -12.56
N GLU A 548 -8.87 -22.99 -13.03
CA GLU A 548 -9.52 -22.58 -14.27
C GLU A 548 -10.03 -21.13 -14.15
N GLN A 549 -10.06 -20.42 -15.29
CA GLN A 549 -10.41 -18.99 -15.32
C GLN A 549 -11.74 -18.67 -14.62
N VAL A 550 -12.76 -19.51 -14.79
CA VAL A 550 -14.08 -19.31 -14.15
C VAL A 550 -14.03 -19.44 -12.62
N ASP A 551 -13.11 -20.24 -12.09
CA ASP A 551 -12.91 -20.43 -10.64
C ASP A 551 -12.01 -19.34 -10.05
N GLN A 552 -11.17 -18.69 -10.86
CA GLN A 552 -10.46 -17.46 -10.48
C GLN A 552 -11.41 -16.27 -10.40
N GLU A 553 -12.41 -16.22 -11.30
CA GLU A 553 -13.43 -15.16 -11.30
C GLU A 553 -14.40 -15.28 -10.11
N PHE A 554 -14.68 -16.48 -9.62
CA PHE A 554 -15.52 -16.70 -8.43
C PHE A 554 -14.69 -16.81 -7.13
N ASP A 555 -14.01 -15.72 -6.77
CA ASP A 555 -13.03 -15.65 -5.69
C ASP A 555 -13.62 -15.36 -4.29
N SER A 556 -14.50 -16.24 -3.80
CA SER A 556 -15.18 -16.06 -2.51
C SER A 556 -14.24 -15.72 -1.33
N PRO A 557 -13.05 -16.35 -1.15
CA PRO A 557 -12.20 -16.02 0.00
C PRO A 557 -11.69 -14.55 -0.01
N ARG A 558 -11.44 -13.98 -1.19
CA ARG A 558 -11.07 -12.55 -1.33
C ARG A 558 -12.27 -11.64 -1.04
N SER A 559 -13.45 -12.03 -1.52
CA SER A 559 -14.70 -11.32 -1.20
C SER A 559 -14.97 -11.28 0.30
N TRP A 560 -14.81 -12.42 0.99
CA TRP A 560 -14.97 -12.50 2.44
C TRP A 560 -13.94 -11.67 3.18
N TYR A 561 -12.68 -11.64 2.73
CA TYR A 561 -11.65 -10.79 3.31
C TYR A 561 -12.09 -9.32 3.30
N TYR A 562 -12.45 -8.77 2.14
CA TYR A 562 -12.89 -7.38 2.01
C TYR A 562 -14.11 -7.09 2.89
N GLN A 563 -15.18 -7.89 2.76
CA GLN A 563 -16.43 -7.65 3.48
C GLN A 563 -16.26 -7.75 5.00
N THR A 564 -15.50 -8.74 5.49
CA THR A 564 -15.31 -8.92 6.93
C THR A 564 -14.38 -7.84 7.52
N TYR A 565 -13.32 -7.43 6.82
CA TYR A 565 -12.45 -6.34 7.25
C TYR A 565 -13.23 -5.01 7.30
N LEU A 566 -13.97 -4.69 6.24
CA LEU A 566 -14.78 -3.48 6.19
C LEU A 566 -15.90 -3.47 7.23
N ASN A 567 -16.48 -4.63 7.54
CA ASN A 567 -17.45 -4.74 8.62
C ASN A 567 -16.82 -4.44 9.99
N GLU A 568 -15.60 -4.90 10.25
CA GLU A 568 -14.86 -4.55 11.46
C GLU A 568 -14.44 -3.08 11.48
N GLY A 569 -14.16 -2.48 10.32
CA GLY A 569 -13.99 -1.03 10.15
C GLY A 569 -15.26 -0.24 10.51
N LEU A 570 -16.45 -0.70 10.09
CA LEU A 570 -17.72 -0.09 10.50
C LEU A 570 -17.92 -0.16 12.01
N LYS A 571 -17.62 -1.30 12.64
CA LYS A 571 -17.67 -1.41 14.10
C LYS A 571 -16.67 -0.46 14.77
N ALA A 572 -15.46 -0.32 14.23
CA ALA A 572 -14.49 0.65 14.75
C ALA A 572 -15.05 2.08 14.72
N ILE A 573 -15.74 2.48 13.65
CA ILE A 573 -16.40 3.79 13.56
C ILE A 573 -17.51 3.95 14.61
N TRP A 574 -18.48 3.02 14.61
CA TRP A 574 -19.75 3.22 15.31
C TRP A 574 -19.75 2.75 16.76
N GLU A 575 -18.94 1.74 17.09
CA GLU A 575 -18.88 1.16 18.43
C GLU A 575 -17.68 1.70 19.21
N ASP A 576 -16.56 2.00 18.54
CA ASP A 576 -15.33 2.43 19.22
C ASP A 576 -14.97 3.91 19.00
N GLY A 577 -15.67 4.62 18.11
CA GLY A 577 -15.42 6.03 17.83
C GLY A 577 -14.11 6.32 17.09
N VAL A 578 -13.60 5.35 16.31
CA VAL A 578 -12.43 5.54 15.46
C VAL A 578 -12.78 6.38 14.23
N ASN A 579 -12.00 7.43 13.97
CA ASN A 579 -12.14 8.23 12.76
C ASN A 579 -11.50 7.52 11.56
N PHE A 580 -12.16 6.48 11.05
CA PHE A 580 -11.74 5.70 9.88
C PHE A 580 -12.32 6.33 8.60
N ILE A 581 -11.44 6.87 7.76
CA ILE A 581 -11.82 7.80 6.67
C ILE A 581 -11.67 7.25 5.25
N GLY A 582 -11.06 6.07 5.06
CA GLY A 582 -10.90 5.52 3.72
C GLY A 582 -10.29 4.12 3.65
N ALA A 583 -10.57 3.43 2.55
CA ALA A 583 -10.07 2.09 2.25
C ALA A 583 -9.75 1.96 0.75
N PHE A 584 -8.55 1.46 0.44
CA PHE A 584 -8.08 1.22 -0.92
C PHE A 584 -7.72 -0.25 -1.11
N ALA A 585 -8.37 -0.94 -2.03
CA ALA A 585 -8.11 -2.35 -2.30
C ALA A 585 -6.77 -2.53 -3.04
N TRP A 586 -5.89 -3.37 -2.49
CA TRP A 586 -4.75 -3.92 -3.21
C TRP A 586 -5.13 -5.27 -3.82
N SER A 587 -5.25 -5.41 -5.13
CA SER A 587 -5.08 -4.38 -6.16
C SER A 587 -6.19 -4.46 -7.20
N TRP A 588 -6.23 -3.49 -8.13
CA TRP A 588 -7.27 -3.47 -9.16
C TRP A 588 -7.16 -4.63 -10.15
N ALA A 589 -5.98 -5.24 -10.30
CA ALA A 589 -5.74 -6.41 -11.15
C ALA A 589 -4.54 -7.22 -10.66
N ASP A 590 -4.53 -8.52 -10.99
CA ASP A 590 -3.39 -9.39 -10.71
C ASP A 590 -2.14 -8.79 -11.35
N ASN A 591 -1.09 -8.60 -10.58
CA ASN A 591 0.10 -7.85 -11.01
C ASN A 591 1.39 -8.65 -10.72
N TRP A 592 2.55 -8.02 -10.94
CA TRP A 592 3.85 -8.59 -10.60
C TRP A 592 4.19 -8.34 -9.12
N GLU A 593 4.06 -9.34 -8.26
CA GLU A 593 4.33 -9.22 -6.81
C GLU A 593 5.81 -9.51 -6.51
N PHE A 594 6.68 -8.55 -6.89
CA PHE A 594 8.10 -8.51 -6.54
C PHE A 594 8.92 -9.77 -6.94
N GLY A 595 8.55 -10.38 -8.06
CA GLY A 595 9.20 -11.56 -8.62
C GLY A 595 8.27 -12.75 -8.78
N ASP A 596 6.98 -12.58 -8.49
CA ASP A 596 5.99 -13.64 -8.46
C ASP A 596 4.68 -13.18 -9.13
N TYR A 597 4.14 -13.97 -10.06
CA TYR A 597 2.84 -13.74 -10.68
C TYR A 597 1.74 -14.66 -10.12
N ASP A 598 2.09 -15.63 -9.26
CA ASP A 598 1.15 -16.58 -8.67
C ASP A 598 0.45 -15.99 -7.44
N GLN A 599 1.01 -14.94 -6.83
CA GLN A 599 0.37 -14.14 -5.79
C GLN A 599 -0.65 -13.17 -6.40
N GLN A 600 -1.80 -13.71 -6.81
CA GLN A 600 -2.87 -12.97 -7.45
C GLN A 600 -3.65 -12.10 -6.44
N PHE A 601 -3.23 -10.86 -6.17
CA PHE A 601 -3.97 -9.94 -5.27
C PHE A 601 -5.17 -9.24 -5.93
N GLY A 602 -5.26 -9.27 -7.25
CA GLY A 602 -6.18 -8.45 -8.01
C GLY A 602 -7.65 -8.83 -7.83
N ILE A 603 -8.52 -7.83 -7.87
CA ILE A 603 -9.97 -8.00 -8.09
C ILE A 603 -10.31 -8.22 -9.58
N GLN A 604 -9.30 -8.28 -10.44
CA GLN A 604 -9.39 -8.69 -11.84
C GLN A 604 -8.26 -9.66 -12.16
N THR A 605 -8.54 -10.68 -12.99
CA THR A 605 -7.47 -11.50 -13.56
C THR A 605 -6.74 -10.76 -14.67
N VAL A 606 -5.50 -11.14 -14.94
CA VAL A 606 -4.73 -10.70 -16.11
C VAL A 606 -4.21 -11.94 -16.85
N ASN A 607 -4.63 -12.13 -18.08
CA ASN A 607 -4.05 -13.15 -18.94
C ASN A 607 -2.64 -12.72 -19.34
N ARG A 608 -1.62 -13.45 -18.88
CA ARG A 608 -0.20 -13.09 -19.09
C ARG A 608 0.27 -13.20 -20.54
N THR A 609 -0.49 -13.85 -21.41
CA THR A 609 -0.17 -13.99 -22.85
C THR A 609 -0.88 -12.96 -23.71
N THR A 610 -2.12 -12.60 -23.38
CA THR A 610 -2.94 -11.69 -24.21
C THR A 610 -3.17 -10.33 -23.57
N GLN A 611 -2.74 -10.13 -22.33
CA GLN A 611 -3.01 -8.95 -21.50
C GLN A 611 -4.51 -8.67 -21.29
N VAL A 612 -5.41 -9.61 -21.59
CA VAL A 612 -6.86 -9.44 -21.34
C VAL A 612 -7.15 -9.50 -19.84
N ARG A 613 -7.97 -8.56 -19.35
CA ARG A 613 -8.47 -8.49 -17.97
C ARG A 613 -9.88 -9.07 -17.85
N ARG A 614 -10.22 -9.66 -16.70
CA ARG A 614 -11.59 -10.12 -16.38
C ARG A 614 -11.94 -9.83 -14.92
N TYR A 615 -13.18 -9.42 -14.66
CA TYR A 615 -13.64 -9.10 -13.29
C TYR A 615 -13.78 -10.35 -12.44
N LYS A 616 -13.34 -10.28 -11.18
CA LYS A 616 -13.62 -11.30 -10.17
C LYS A 616 -14.82 -10.88 -9.32
N LYS A 617 -15.41 -11.81 -8.57
CA LYS A 617 -16.54 -11.57 -7.67
C LYS A 617 -16.23 -10.51 -6.61
N SER A 618 -15.01 -10.49 -6.10
CA SER A 618 -14.54 -9.52 -5.13
C SER A 618 -14.63 -8.06 -5.60
N PHE A 619 -14.55 -7.80 -6.91
CA PHE A 619 -14.80 -6.48 -7.49
C PHE A 619 -16.21 -5.98 -7.13
N PHE A 620 -17.22 -6.82 -7.37
CA PHE A 620 -18.61 -6.47 -7.14
C PHE A 620 -18.91 -6.36 -5.64
N ASP A 621 -18.44 -7.34 -4.87
CA ASP A 621 -18.72 -7.42 -3.44
C ASP A 621 -18.05 -6.30 -2.65
N PHE A 622 -16.84 -5.86 -3.03
CA PHE A 622 -16.13 -4.77 -2.37
C PHE A 622 -16.85 -3.43 -2.53
N VAL A 623 -17.29 -3.09 -3.76
CA VAL A 623 -18.03 -1.86 -4.02
C VAL A 623 -19.42 -1.91 -3.41
N ASP A 624 -20.16 -2.99 -3.67
CA ASP A 624 -21.54 -3.13 -3.20
C ASP A 624 -21.59 -3.06 -1.67
N PHE A 625 -20.61 -3.65 -0.97
CA PHE A 625 -20.55 -3.59 0.49
C PHE A 625 -20.52 -2.16 1.03
N ILE A 626 -19.70 -1.29 0.45
CA ILE A 626 -19.53 0.09 0.90
C ILE A 626 -20.67 0.96 0.41
N GLU A 627 -21.02 0.90 -0.88
CA GLU A 627 -22.02 1.81 -1.46
C GLU A 627 -23.44 1.51 -0.96
N SER A 628 -23.79 0.23 -0.70
CA SER A 628 -25.05 -0.10 -0.03
C SER A 628 -25.11 0.36 1.44
N ARG A 629 -23.98 0.80 1.98
CA ARG A 629 -23.82 1.28 3.36
C ARG A 629 -23.25 2.70 3.39
N ARG A 630 -23.28 3.48 2.32
CA ARG A 630 -22.78 4.86 2.35
C ARG A 630 -23.88 5.81 2.81
N GLN A 631 -23.54 6.78 3.65
CA GLN A 631 -24.46 7.88 3.97
C GLN A 631 -24.74 8.71 2.72
N HIS A 632 -26.01 8.96 2.42
CA HIS A 632 -26.43 9.85 1.34
C HIS A 632 -26.52 11.31 1.82
N ALA A 633 -26.24 12.26 0.94
CA ALA A 633 -26.53 13.67 1.21
C ALA A 633 -28.06 13.87 1.20
N GLU A 634 -28.59 14.56 2.22
CA GLU A 634 -29.97 15.06 2.24
C GLU A 634 -30.21 16.18 1.22
#